data_AF-A0A2S6QQD2-F1
#
_entry.id   AF-A0A2S6QQD2-F1
#
_cell.length_a   1.000
_cell.length_b   1.000
_cell.length_c   1.000
_cell.angle_alpha   90.00
_cell.angle_beta   90.00
_cell.angle_gamma   90.00
#
_symmetry.space_group_name_H-M   'P 1'
#
loop_
_entity.id
_entity.type
_entity.pdbx_description
1 polymer ?
#
loop_
_entity_poly.entity_id
_entity_poly.type
_entity_poly.pdbx_seq_one_letter_code
_entity_poly.pdbx_strand_id
1 'polypeptide(L)'
;MNIKKLFYIISIIFTFFIIPKMVFSQTFDTPEVYIVTVNSMDLCEDAACAKYVRLGAISKSFDIASAAAAGDVGTYVEEIALEVGKSYTHARWNLNRAMTVKGGASVGGGVTCSTAANGTAGTETVAAYTAGDQTEANLALFMVDLGKLANSGGPVASDYTSKGVQLVSNDFPSATTFDYIKELTSTYTVTEEVPVISMSFNVTDNLGIGYNNSGSASNGVPNNNCYYWVEDPSPIISIK
;
A
#
# COMPACT_ATOMS: atom_id res chain seq x y z
N MET A 1 32.68 46.08 18.93
CA MET A 1 31.42 45.40 18.54
C MET A 1 30.58 45.18 19.80
N ASN A 2 29.31 45.61 19.81
CA ASN A 2 28.49 45.65 21.03
C ASN A 2 28.17 44.21 21.50
N ILE A 3 28.44 43.85 22.77
CA ILE A 3 28.32 42.48 23.28
C ILE A 3 26.93 41.87 23.02
N LYS A 4 25.87 42.69 23.06
CA LYS A 4 24.50 42.27 22.71
C LYS A 4 24.32 41.91 21.23
N LYS A 5 25.06 42.55 20.32
CA LYS A 5 25.05 42.24 18.88
C LYS A 5 25.88 40.99 18.56
N LEU A 6 26.94 40.70 19.34
CA LEU A 6 27.72 39.47 19.21
C LEU A 6 26.93 38.23 19.64
N PHE A 7 26.15 38.32 20.73
CA PHE A 7 25.24 37.25 21.15
C PHE A 7 24.12 36.98 20.14
N TYR A 8 23.57 38.02 19.50
CA TYR A 8 22.51 37.86 18.49
C TYR A 8 23.03 37.18 17.22
N ILE A 9 24.26 37.49 16.78
CA ILE A 9 24.89 36.87 15.62
C ILE A 9 25.27 35.40 15.90
N ILE A 10 25.79 35.09 17.09
CA ILE A 10 26.12 33.71 17.50
C ILE A 10 24.85 32.86 17.64
N SER A 11 23.74 33.43 18.13
CA SER A 11 22.45 32.73 18.23
C SER A 11 21.84 32.44 16.85
N ILE A 12 21.92 33.38 15.88
CA ILE A 12 21.45 33.14 14.50
C ILE A 12 22.30 32.06 13.81
N ILE A 13 23.62 32.05 14.00
CA ILE A 13 24.51 31.03 13.41
C ILE A 13 24.29 29.65 14.04
N PHE A 14 24.01 29.55 15.34
CA PHE A 14 23.74 28.27 16.01
C PHE A 14 22.37 27.67 15.64
N THR A 15 21.38 28.52 15.34
CA THR A 15 20.05 28.06 14.89
C THR A 15 20.05 27.56 13.44
N PHE A 16 21.02 27.99 12.62
CA PHE A 16 21.17 27.54 11.23
C PHE A 16 22.04 26.27 11.09
N PHE A 17 22.75 25.83 12.15
CA PHE A 17 23.74 24.74 12.08
C PHE A 17 23.34 23.45 12.82
N ILE A 18 22.26 23.42 13.60
CA ILE A 18 21.84 22.28 14.44
C ILE A 18 20.38 21.86 14.20
N ILE A 19 19.93 21.85 12.96
CA ILE A 19 18.79 20.98 12.60
C ILE A 19 19.34 19.98 11.59
N PRO A 20 19.73 18.76 12.00
CA PRO A 20 19.85 17.68 11.03
C PRO A 20 18.45 17.54 10.41
N LYS A 21 18.25 18.10 9.22
CA LYS A 21 17.18 17.63 8.36
C LYS A 21 17.52 16.18 8.09
N MET A 22 16.82 15.26 8.74
CA MET A 22 16.91 13.85 8.43
C MET A 22 16.60 13.70 6.95
N VAL A 23 17.60 13.30 6.16
CA VAL A 23 17.42 13.05 4.73
C VAL A 23 17.04 11.58 4.61
N PHE A 24 15.74 11.31 4.65
CA PHE A 24 15.23 10.06 4.10
C PHE A 24 15.28 10.22 2.58
N SER A 25 16.06 9.37 1.91
CA SER A 25 15.92 9.23 0.47
C SER A 25 14.89 8.14 0.24
N GLN A 26 13.85 8.49 -0.50
CA GLN A 26 12.81 7.58 -0.93
C GLN A 26 12.67 7.64 -2.45
N THR A 27 12.29 6.51 -3.02
CA THR A 27 11.92 6.37 -4.42
C THR A 27 10.76 5.39 -4.53
N PHE A 28 10.14 5.37 -5.70
CA PHE A 28 9.13 4.40 -6.05
C PHE A 28 9.64 3.53 -7.18
N ASP A 29 9.13 2.31 -7.25
CA ASP A 29 9.41 1.34 -8.28
C ASP A 29 8.14 0.57 -8.66
N THR A 30 8.12 0.02 -9.87
CA THR A 30 7.05 -0.86 -10.33
C THR A 30 7.47 -2.30 -10.03
N PRO A 31 6.81 -3.00 -9.09
CA PRO A 31 7.23 -4.33 -8.67
C PRO A 31 7.11 -5.34 -9.82
N GLU A 32 8.09 -6.22 -9.95
CA GLU A 32 8.07 -7.34 -10.91
C GLU A 32 7.08 -8.43 -10.48
N VAL A 33 6.89 -8.61 -9.17
CA VAL A 33 5.92 -9.52 -8.57
C VAL A 33 5.18 -8.74 -7.51
N TYR A 34 3.85 -8.80 -7.54
CA TYR A 34 3.02 -8.24 -6.49
C TYR A 34 1.84 -9.16 -6.25
N ILE A 35 1.98 -10.07 -5.28
CA ILE A 35 0.96 -11.03 -4.93
C ILE A 35 0.08 -10.49 -3.81
N VAL A 36 -1.20 -10.35 -4.11
CA VAL A 36 -2.27 -10.04 -3.14
C VAL A 36 -3.15 -11.26 -2.95
N THR A 37 -3.68 -11.44 -1.74
CA THR A 37 -4.69 -12.46 -1.45
C THR A 37 -6.02 -11.78 -1.18
N VAL A 38 -7.02 -12.10 -2.00
CA VAL A 38 -8.40 -11.64 -1.87
C VAL A 38 -9.20 -12.73 -1.16
N ASN A 39 -9.89 -12.39 -0.09
CA ASN A 39 -10.70 -13.30 0.72
C ASN A 39 -12.21 -13.15 0.48
N SER A 40 -12.65 -11.94 0.12
CA SER A 40 -14.03 -11.72 -0.36
C SER A 40 -14.10 -10.53 -1.30
N MET A 41 -15.14 -10.51 -2.13
CA MET A 41 -15.49 -9.38 -3.00
C MET A 41 -16.98 -9.09 -2.89
N ASP A 42 -17.34 -7.82 -2.71
CA ASP A 42 -18.69 -7.33 -2.55
C ASP A 42 -18.97 -6.16 -3.51
N LEU A 43 -20.20 -6.06 -4.02
CA LEU A 43 -20.71 -4.82 -4.60
C LEU A 43 -21.50 -4.06 -3.54
N CYS A 44 -21.21 -2.77 -3.41
CA CYS A 44 -21.74 -1.90 -2.37
C CYS A 44 -22.64 -0.81 -2.99
N GLU A 45 -23.74 -0.49 -2.30
CA GLU A 45 -24.62 0.61 -2.74
C GLU A 45 -23.96 1.99 -2.54
N ASP A 46 -23.02 2.11 -1.60
CA ASP A 46 -22.32 3.34 -1.23
C ASP A 46 -20.91 3.07 -0.66
N ALA A 47 -20.16 4.15 -0.36
CA ALA A 47 -18.81 4.11 0.19
C ALA A 47 -18.72 3.48 1.60
N ALA A 48 -19.79 3.54 2.39
CA ALA A 48 -19.81 2.90 3.70
C ALA A 48 -19.93 1.37 3.60
N CYS A 49 -20.41 0.87 2.45
CA CYS A 49 -20.64 -0.54 2.16
C CYS A 49 -21.42 -1.27 3.27
N ALA A 50 -22.35 -0.56 3.91
CA ALA A 50 -23.26 -1.14 4.90
C ALA A 50 -24.31 -2.05 4.25
N LYS A 51 -24.66 -1.72 2.99
CA LYS A 51 -25.52 -2.53 2.12
C LYS A 51 -24.70 -3.03 0.95
N TYR A 52 -24.63 -4.35 0.83
CA TYR A 52 -23.80 -4.99 -0.18
C TYR A 52 -24.39 -6.33 -0.62
N VAL A 53 -23.95 -6.80 -1.79
CA VAL A 53 -24.10 -8.18 -2.24
C VAL A 53 -22.73 -8.81 -2.38
N ARG A 54 -22.58 -10.01 -1.82
CA ARG A 54 -21.34 -10.79 -1.89
C ARG A 54 -21.26 -11.45 -3.26
N LEU A 55 -20.18 -11.17 -3.99
CA LEU A 55 -19.88 -11.82 -5.27
C LEU A 55 -19.15 -13.15 -5.06
N GLY A 56 -18.29 -13.23 -4.05
CA GLY A 56 -17.60 -14.46 -3.71
C GLY A 56 -16.79 -14.36 -2.42
N ALA A 57 -16.58 -15.48 -1.75
CA ALA A 57 -15.90 -15.57 -0.44
C ALA A 57 -14.75 -16.58 -0.43
N ILE A 58 -14.19 -16.91 -1.59
CA ILE A 58 -13.09 -17.88 -1.73
C ILE A 58 -11.76 -17.16 -1.66
N SER A 59 -10.89 -17.51 -0.71
CA SER A 59 -9.53 -16.97 -0.67
C SER A 59 -8.70 -17.39 -1.88
N LYS A 60 -8.26 -16.42 -2.69
CA LYS A 60 -7.40 -16.63 -3.86
C LYS A 60 -6.30 -15.57 -3.95
N SER A 61 -5.11 -16.01 -4.34
CA SER A 61 -3.96 -15.12 -4.55
C SER A 61 -3.78 -14.79 -6.03
N PHE A 62 -3.42 -13.54 -6.30
CA PHE A 62 -3.19 -13.01 -7.65
C PHE A 62 -1.89 -12.25 -7.69
N ASP A 63 -1.04 -12.54 -8.67
CA ASP A 63 0.08 -11.67 -9.00
C ASP A 63 -0.41 -10.51 -9.88
N ILE A 64 -0.66 -9.38 -9.24
CA ILE A 64 -1.22 -8.17 -9.86
C ILE A 64 -0.19 -7.35 -10.62
N ALA A 65 1.10 -7.71 -10.54
CA ALA A 65 2.14 -7.17 -11.41
C ALA A 65 2.21 -7.91 -12.77
N SER A 66 1.70 -9.15 -12.83
CA SER A 66 1.72 -9.93 -14.06
C SER A 66 0.72 -9.38 -15.10
N ALA A 67 1.10 -9.44 -16.38
CA ALA A 67 0.19 -9.08 -17.47
C ALA A 67 -1.08 -9.97 -17.55
N ALA A 68 -1.06 -11.13 -16.89
CA ALA A 68 -2.19 -12.06 -16.80
C ALA A 68 -3.19 -11.71 -15.68
N ALA A 69 -2.90 -10.72 -14.83
CA ALA A 69 -3.78 -10.32 -13.73
C ALA A 69 -5.16 -9.81 -14.20
N ALA A 70 -5.26 -9.33 -15.44
CA ALA A 70 -6.50 -8.89 -16.06
C ALA A 70 -7.28 -10.09 -16.62
N GLY A 71 -8.09 -10.76 -15.79
CA GLY A 71 -8.99 -11.81 -16.31
C GLY A 71 -9.57 -12.78 -15.29
N ASP A 72 -8.95 -12.96 -14.13
CA ASP A 72 -9.30 -14.07 -13.24
C ASP A 72 -10.53 -13.85 -12.34
N VAL A 73 -11.20 -12.69 -12.42
CA VAL A 73 -12.36 -12.35 -11.58
C VAL A 73 -13.54 -13.30 -11.82
N GLY A 74 -13.71 -13.79 -13.05
CA GLY A 74 -14.80 -14.71 -13.38
C GLY A 74 -14.77 -16.01 -12.56
N THR A 75 -13.60 -16.44 -12.08
CA THR A 75 -13.48 -17.61 -11.20
C THR A 75 -13.77 -17.33 -9.73
N TYR A 76 -13.83 -16.05 -9.37
CA TYR A 76 -14.07 -15.60 -8.00
C TYR A 76 -15.57 -15.46 -7.69
N VAL A 77 -16.38 -15.24 -8.73
CA VAL A 77 -17.83 -15.04 -8.59
C VAL A 77 -18.50 -16.38 -8.35
N GLU A 78 -19.15 -16.53 -7.20
CA GLU A 78 -20.07 -17.63 -6.89
C GLU A 78 -21.39 -17.44 -7.67
N GLU A 79 -22.25 -18.46 -7.72
CA GLU A 79 -23.58 -18.29 -8.32
C GLU A 79 -24.38 -17.27 -7.49
N ILE A 80 -24.60 -16.08 -8.06
CA ILE A 80 -25.21 -14.93 -7.39
C ILE A 80 -26.52 -14.51 -8.08
N ALA A 81 -27.53 -14.26 -7.27
CA ALA A 81 -28.76 -13.61 -7.70
C ALA A 81 -28.67 -12.11 -7.38
N LEU A 82 -28.47 -11.29 -8.40
CA LEU A 82 -28.55 -9.84 -8.28
C LEU A 82 -30.00 -9.39 -8.49
N GLU A 83 -30.51 -8.49 -7.66
CA GLU A 83 -31.88 -7.97 -7.79
C GLU A 83 -31.92 -6.91 -8.90
N VAL A 84 -32.73 -7.19 -9.94
CA VAL A 84 -32.90 -6.29 -11.09
C VAL A 84 -33.35 -4.90 -10.63
N GLY A 85 -32.73 -3.86 -11.19
CA GLY A 85 -32.99 -2.46 -10.84
C GLY A 85 -32.22 -1.94 -9.62
N LYS A 86 -31.51 -2.80 -8.87
CA LYS A 86 -30.55 -2.33 -7.85
C LYS A 86 -29.34 -1.70 -8.51
N SER A 87 -28.78 -0.69 -7.86
CA SER A 87 -27.59 0.02 -8.34
C SER A 87 -26.47 -0.04 -7.31
N TYR A 88 -25.28 -0.36 -7.77
CA TYR A 88 -24.06 -0.41 -6.97
C TYR A 88 -23.10 0.66 -7.47
N THR A 89 -22.48 1.37 -6.55
CA THR A 89 -21.58 2.50 -6.86
C THR A 89 -20.15 2.22 -6.41
N HIS A 90 -19.95 1.26 -5.50
CA HIS A 90 -18.66 0.91 -4.94
C HIS A 90 -18.47 -0.61 -4.96
N ALA A 91 -17.24 -1.05 -4.77
CA ALA A 91 -16.91 -2.41 -4.43
C ALA A 91 -16.01 -2.47 -3.22
N ARG A 92 -16.14 -3.55 -2.46
CA ARG A 92 -15.29 -3.87 -1.32
C ARG A 92 -14.57 -5.17 -1.57
N TRP A 93 -13.29 -5.19 -1.28
CA TRP A 93 -12.49 -6.42 -1.20
C TRP A 93 -11.95 -6.57 0.20
N ASN A 94 -12.02 -7.79 0.72
CA ASN A 94 -11.24 -8.15 1.89
C ASN A 94 -9.90 -8.70 1.40
N LEU A 95 -8.80 -8.03 1.74
CA LEU A 95 -7.44 -8.39 1.33
C LEU A 95 -6.60 -8.77 2.54
N ASN A 96 -5.63 -9.68 2.35
CA ASN A 96 -4.57 -9.85 3.33
C ASN A 96 -3.70 -8.59 3.40
N ARG A 97 -3.32 -8.19 4.62
CA ARG A 97 -2.38 -7.07 4.83
C ARG A 97 -0.95 -7.44 4.46
N ALA A 98 -0.60 -8.71 4.60
CA ALA A 98 0.67 -9.25 4.13
C ALA A 98 0.58 -9.55 2.63
N MET A 99 1.46 -8.93 1.86
CA MET A 99 1.57 -9.03 0.41
C MET A 99 2.99 -9.49 0.07
N THR A 100 3.13 -10.32 -0.97
CA THR A 100 4.47 -10.73 -1.42
C THR A 100 4.88 -9.84 -2.56
N VAL A 101 6.00 -9.13 -2.41
CA VAL A 101 6.48 -8.17 -3.41
C VAL A 101 7.92 -8.50 -3.80
N LYS A 102 8.22 -8.30 -5.08
CA LYS A 102 9.57 -8.34 -5.64
C LYS A 102 9.83 -7.05 -6.42
N GLY A 103 10.91 -6.35 -6.11
CA GLY A 103 11.35 -5.17 -6.85
C GLY A 103 12.50 -4.46 -6.14
N GLY A 104 12.96 -3.36 -6.71
CA GLY A 104 14.10 -2.64 -6.17
C GLY A 104 14.53 -1.46 -7.01
N ALA A 105 15.13 -0.47 -6.34
CA ALA A 105 15.64 0.72 -6.99
C ALA A 105 16.86 1.27 -6.26
N SER A 106 17.65 2.07 -6.97
CA SER A 106 18.70 2.86 -6.35
C SER A 106 18.09 3.98 -5.52
N VAL A 107 18.46 4.00 -4.24
CA VAL A 107 18.09 5.06 -3.31
C VAL A 107 19.28 6.02 -3.18
N GLY A 108 19.01 7.31 -2.98
CA GLY A 108 20.04 8.34 -2.90
C GLY A 108 21.13 7.98 -1.89
N GLY A 109 22.39 8.33 -2.22
CA GLY A 109 23.56 7.94 -1.43
C GLY A 109 24.33 6.73 -1.99
N GLY A 110 23.94 6.21 -3.16
CA GLY A 110 24.69 5.17 -3.87
C GLY A 110 24.39 3.75 -3.43
N VAL A 111 23.28 3.54 -2.71
CA VAL A 111 22.82 2.23 -2.23
C VAL A 111 21.71 1.73 -3.14
N THR A 112 21.78 0.49 -3.57
CA THR A 112 20.65 -0.17 -4.23
C THR A 112 19.81 -0.91 -3.20
N CYS A 113 18.51 -0.63 -3.18
CA CYS A 113 17.57 -1.25 -2.26
C CYS A 113 16.64 -2.17 -3.05
N SER A 114 16.73 -3.46 -2.78
CA SER A 114 15.90 -4.49 -3.41
C SER A 114 15.30 -5.39 -2.34
N THR A 115 14.03 -5.77 -2.51
CA THR A 115 13.42 -6.84 -1.70
C THR A 115 14.29 -8.10 -1.82
N ALA A 116 14.47 -8.86 -0.75
CA ALA A 116 15.40 -9.99 -0.75
C ALA A 116 14.90 -11.15 0.10
N ALA A 117 15.30 -12.38 -0.26
CA ALA A 117 14.85 -13.60 0.41
C ALA A 117 15.36 -13.74 1.85
N ASN A 118 16.50 -13.10 2.15
CA ASN A 118 17.09 -12.98 3.48
C ASN A 118 16.64 -11.70 4.22
N GLY A 119 15.66 -10.98 3.69
CA GLY A 119 15.08 -9.80 4.33
C GLY A 119 14.22 -10.14 5.54
N THR A 120 13.98 -9.13 6.37
CA THR A 120 13.00 -9.21 7.46
C THR A 120 11.64 -8.81 6.91
N ALA A 121 10.66 -9.70 7.06
CA ALA A 121 9.28 -9.44 6.67
C ALA A 121 8.67 -8.27 7.48
N GLY A 122 7.76 -7.53 6.83
CA GLY A 122 7.00 -6.49 7.49
C GLY A 122 6.03 -7.06 8.52
N THR A 123 5.69 -6.23 9.51
CA THR A 123 4.65 -6.51 10.51
C THR A 123 3.71 -5.31 10.61
N GLU A 124 2.70 -5.39 11.46
CA GLU A 124 1.76 -4.28 11.73
C GLU A 124 2.45 -2.99 12.17
N THR A 125 3.62 -3.09 12.81
CA THR A 125 4.29 -1.95 13.44
C THR A 125 5.64 -1.60 12.85
N VAL A 126 6.20 -2.47 11.99
CA VAL A 126 7.54 -2.31 11.42
C VAL A 126 7.50 -2.67 9.94
N ALA A 127 8.01 -1.77 9.10
CA ALA A 127 8.16 -2.01 7.66
C ALA A 127 9.06 -3.21 7.38
N ALA A 128 8.85 -3.88 6.24
CA ALA A 128 9.81 -4.87 5.78
C ALA A 128 11.16 -4.20 5.49
N TYR A 129 12.27 -4.88 5.75
CA TYR A 129 13.59 -4.29 5.53
C TYR A 129 14.65 -5.31 5.13
N THR A 130 15.69 -4.84 4.46
CA THR A 130 16.88 -5.61 4.05
C THR A 130 18.13 -4.79 4.30
N ALA A 131 19.31 -5.42 4.25
CA ALA A 131 20.54 -4.67 4.00
C ALA A 131 20.50 -4.03 2.59
N GLY A 132 21.39 -3.08 2.33
CA GLY A 132 21.64 -2.56 0.98
C GLY A 132 22.29 -3.61 0.07
N ASP A 133 22.19 -3.37 -1.23
CA ASP A 133 22.87 -4.10 -2.31
C ASP A 133 22.63 -5.63 -2.27
N GLN A 134 21.39 -6.02 -1.96
CA GLN A 134 20.97 -7.42 -1.95
C GLN A 134 20.53 -7.90 -3.34
N THR A 135 20.54 -9.21 -3.55
CA THR A 135 19.93 -9.82 -4.73
C THR A 135 18.41 -9.77 -4.60
N GLU A 136 17.76 -9.26 -5.63
CA GLU A 136 16.31 -9.11 -5.65
C GLU A 136 15.58 -10.46 -5.57
N ALA A 137 14.65 -10.58 -4.63
CA ALA A 137 13.77 -11.73 -4.46
C ALA A 137 12.49 -11.33 -3.70
N ASN A 138 11.54 -12.26 -3.64
CA ASN A 138 10.26 -12.08 -2.96
C ASN A 138 10.47 -11.76 -1.47
N LEU A 139 9.77 -10.73 -0.98
CA LEU A 139 9.70 -10.37 0.43
C LEU A 139 8.25 -10.11 0.82
N ALA A 140 7.87 -10.55 2.03
CA ALA A 140 6.56 -10.24 2.58
C ALA A 140 6.56 -8.79 3.12
N LEU A 141 5.86 -7.91 2.42
CA LEU A 141 5.55 -6.56 2.87
C LEU A 141 4.22 -6.58 3.59
N PHE A 142 4.11 -5.75 4.62
CA PHE A 142 2.89 -5.60 5.38
C PHE A 142 2.39 -4.17 5.19
N MET A 143 1.11 -4.00 4.84
CA MET A 143 0.48 -2.69 4.88
C MET A 143 0.42 -2.26 6.34
N VAL A 144 1.31 -1.34 6.75
CA VAL A 144 1.59 -0.98 8.16
C VAL A 144 0.45 -0.13 8.75
N ASP A 145 0.30 -0.14 10.08
CA ASP A 145 -0.73 0.64 10.77
C ASP A 145 -0.60 2.16 10.51
N LEU A 146 -1.76 2.82 10.49
CA LEU A 146 -1.90 4.25 10.24
C LEU A 146 -1.06 5.05 11.26
N GLY A 147 -0.12 5.85 10.77
CA GLY A 147 0.73 6.70 11.60
C GLY A 147 2.08 6.12 12.00
N LYS A 148 2.34 4.81 11.80
CA LYS A 148 3.66 4.20 12.08
C LYS A 148 4.69 4.46 10.98
N LEU A 149 4.25 4.54 9.73
CA LEU A 149 5.08 4.96 8.59
C LEU A 149 5.21 6.49 8.47
N ALA A 150 4.33 7.27 9.13
CA ALA A 150 4.29 8.73 9.03
C ALA A 150 5.62 9.40 9.38
N ASN A 151 6.35 8.83 10.35
CA ASN A 151 7.65 9.35 10.80
C ASN A 151 8.83 8.85 9.94
N SER A 152 8.59 7.99 8.95
CA SER A 152 9.58 7.41 8.02
C SER A 152 9.34 7.81 6.55
N GLY A 153 8.41 8.72 6.27
CA GLY A 153 8.09 9.17 4.90
C GLY A 153 7.24 8.18 4.08
N GLY A 154 6.72 7.12 4.70
CA GLY A 154 5.78 6.19 4.05
C GLY A 154 4.32 6.62 4.18
N PRO A 155 3.41 6.04 3.38
CA PRO A 155 2.02 6.45 3.28
C PRO A 155 1.26 6.17 4.58
N VAL A 156 0.31 7.05 4.88
CA VAL A 156 -0.66 6.94 5.96
C VAL A 156 -2.08 6.80 5.39
N ALA A 157 -3.06 6.47 6.23
CA ALA A 157 -4.46 6.26 5.80
C ALA A 157 -5.01 7.42 4.98
N SER A 158 -4.68 8.65 5.38
CA SER A 158 -5.13 9.84 4.68
C SER A 158 -4.66 9.87 3.23
N ASP A 159 -3.51 9.28 2.92
CA ASP A 159 -2.99 9.20 1.56
C ASP A 159 -3.85 8.27 0.71
N TYR A 160 -4.30 7.14 1.26
CA TYR A 160 -5.26 6.24 0.60
C TYR A 160 -6.63 6.89 0.44
N THR A 161 -7.15 7.56 1.47
CA THR A 161 -8.42 8.31 1.37
C THR A 161 -8.35 9.40 0.31
N SER A 162 -7.20 10.08 0.17
CA SER A 162 -6.99 11.08 -0.90
C SER A 162 -7.00 10.48 -2.30
N LYS A 163 -6.73 9.17 -2.43
CA LYS A 163 -6.82 8.39 -3.67
C LYS A 163 -8.23 7.81 -3.91
N GLY A 164 -9.23 8.19 -3.11
CA GLY A 164 -10.61 7.68 -3.22
C GLY A 164 -10.76 6.27 -2.66
N VAL A 165 -9.84 5.85 -1.79
CA VAL A 165 -9.82 4.52 -1.18
C VAL A 165 -10.14 4.62 0.29
N GLN A 166 -11.16 3.89 0.72
CA GLN A 166 -11.44 3.72 2.13
C GLN A 166 -10.86 2.38 2.61
N LEU A 167 -9.90 2.46 3.52
CA LEU A 167 -9.37 1.31 4.23
C LEU A 167 -10.17 1.13 5.53
N VAL A 168 -10.99 0.08 5.59
CA VAL A 168 -11.75 -0.26 6.80
C VAL A 168 -11.04 -1.39 7.52
N SER A 169 -10.76 -1.14 8.80
CA SER A 169 -9.77 -1.90 9.57
C SER A 169 -10.04 -1.64 11.04
N ASN A 170 -11.27 -1.91 11.46
CA ASN A 170 -11.76 -1.64 12.82
C ASN A 170 -11.02 -2.44 13.92
N ASP A 171 -9.85 -3.03 13.63
CA ASP A 171 -9.06 -3.95 14.46
C ASP A 171 -7.53 -3.66 14.35
N PHE A 172 -7.12 -2.39 14.23
CA PHE A 172 -5.71 -2.02 14.43
C PHE A 172 -5.37 -2.08 15.92
N PRO A 173 -4.54 -3.03 16.41
CA PRO A 173 -3.31 -3.55 15.79
C PRO A 173 -3.22 -5.09 15.80
N SER A 174 -4.24 -5.84 15.40
CA SER A 174 -4.18 -7.31 15.32
C SER A 174 -4.83 -7.92 14.08
N ALA A 175 -5.39 -7.08 13.21
CA ALA A 175 -6.04 -7.55 11.99
C ALA A 175 -5.00 -8.04 10.97
N THR A 176 -5.19 -9.26 10.46
CA THR A 176 -4.39 -9.82 9.36
C THR A 176 -4.94 -9.46 7.98
N THR A 177 -6.15 -8.92 7.93
CA THR A 177 -6.85 -8.49 6.72
C THR A 177 -7.33 -7.06 6.85
N PHE A 178 -7.70 -6.46 5.73
CA PHE A 178 -8.32 -5.15 5.69
C PHE A 178 -9.33 -5.10 4.56
N ASP A 179 -10.36 -4.29 4.73
CA ASP A 179 -11.33 -4.03 3.70
C ASP A 179 -10.87 -2.82 2.89
N TYR A 180 -10.72 -3.04 1.59
CA TYR A 180 -10.41 -2.02 0.60
C TYR A 180 -11.71 -1.68 -0.13
N ILE A 181 -12.23 -0.47 0.07
CA ILE A 181 -13.46 0.00 -0.58
C ILE A 181 -13.11 1.08 -1.60
N LYS A 182 -13.59 0.93 -2.83
CA LYS A 182 -13.34 1.88 -3.92
C LYS A 182 -14.59 2.09 -4.77
N GLU A 183 -14.73 3.31 -5.28
CA GLU A 183 -15.77 3.68 -6.24
C GLU A 183 -15.61 2.91 -7.56
N LEU A 184 -16.72 2.49 -8.15
CA LEU A 184 -16.74 1.90 -9.48
C LEU A 184 -16.49 2.99 -10.53
N THR A 185 -15.86 2.61 -11.65
CA THR A 185 -15.65 3.54 -12.78
C THR A 185 -16.96 4.10 -13.35
N SER A 186 -18.05 3.34 -13.21
CA SER A 186 -19.42 3.75 -13.47
C SER A 186 -20.36 3.03 -12.52
N THR A 187 -21.45 3.68 -12.11
CA THR A 187 -22.54 3.01 -11.40
C THR A 187 -23.04 1.81 -12.21
N TYR A 188 -23.13 0.66 -11.56
CA TYR A 188 -23.66 -0.56 -12.17
C TYR A 188 -25.10 -0.76 -11.71
N THR A 189 -26.04 -0.70 -12.66
CA THR A 189 -27.45 -1.03 -12.42
C THR A 189 -27.73 -2.43 -12.96
N VAL A 190 -28.23 -3.30 -12.09
CA VAL A 190 -28.53 -4.69 -12.43
C VAL A 190 -29.64 -4.73 -13.48
N THR A 191 -29.37 -5.43 -14.58
CA THR A 191 -30.34 -5.73 -15.63
C THR A 191 -30.66 -7.22 -15.65
N GLU A 192 -31.47 -7.67 -16.60
CA GLU A 192 -31.72 -9.11 -16.81
C GLU A 192 -30.52 -9.84 -17.44
N GLU A 193 -29.55 -9.10 -17.98
CA GLU A 193 -28.32 -9.66 -18.53
C GLU A 193 -27.36 -10.08 -17.41
N VAL A 194 -26.67 -11.21 -17.63
CA VAL A 194 -25.65 -11.70 -16.69
C VAL A 194 -24.43 -10.78 -16.76
N PRO A 195 -24.01 -10.15 -15.65
CA PRO A 195 -22.89 -9.21 -15.68
C PRO A 195 -21.56 -9.91 -15.90
N VAL A 196 -20.69 -9.25 -16.67
CA VAL A 196 -19.27 -9.58 -16.79
C VAL A 196 -18.48 -8.67 -15.86
N ILE A 197 -17.92 -9.25 -14.81
CA ILE A 197 -17.09 -8.54 -13.84
C ILE A 197 -15.62 -8.73 -14.22
N SER A 198 -14.92 -7.61 -14.37
CA SER A 198 -13.49 -7.58 -14.67
C SER A 198 -12.78 -6.68 -13.67
N MET A 199 -11.55 -7.07 -13.31
CA MET A 199 -10.68 -6.32 -12.41
C MET A 199 -9.31 -6.24 -13.06
N SER A 200 -8.75 -5.04 -13.06
CA SER A 200 -7.37 -4.78 -13.45
C SER A 200 -6.68 -4.00 -12.36
N PHE A 201 -5.37 -4.16 -12.21
CA PHE A 201 -4.57 -3.41 -11.26
C PHE A 201 -3.56 -2.57 -12.03
N ASN A 202 -3.28 -1.38 -11.53
CA ASN A 202 -2.14 -0.61 -11.97
C ASN A 202 -1.12 -0.60 -10.84
N VAL A 203 -0.03 -1.36 -11.02
CA VAL A 203 1.06 -1.46 -10.03
C VAL A 203 2.20 -0.48 -10.29
N THR A 204 2.05 0.44 -11.25
CA THR A 204 3.08 1.44 -11.56
C THR A 204 3.42 2.24 -10.32
N ASP A 205 4.69 2.30 -9.97
CA ASP A 205 5.22 3.02 -8.79
C ASP A 205 4.63 2.56 -7.45
N ASN A 206 4.12 1.32 -7.37
CA ASN A 206 3.45 0.84 -6.16
C ASN A 206 4.35 0.18 -5.11
N LEU A 207 5.65 0.06 -5.39
CA LEU A 207 6.64 -0.32 -4.40
C LEU A 207 7.36 0.94 -3.92
N GLY A 208 7.07 1.34 -2.68
CA GLY A 208 7.81 2.40 -2.02
C GLY A 208 9.07 1.87 -1.37
N ILE A 209 10.18 2.58 -1.59
CA ILE A 209 11.52 2.16 -1.19
C ILE A 209 12.20 3.32 -0.47
N GLY A 210 12.75 3.05 0.70
CA GLY A 210 13.53 4.02 1.45
C GLY A 210 14.79 3.42 2.05
N TYR A 211 15.69 4.29 2.49
CA TYR A 211 16.93 3.89 3.17
C TYR A 211 17.07 4.61 4.50
N ASN A 212 17.22 3.85 5.59
CA ASN A 212 17.43 4.41 6.92
C ASN A 212 18.91 4.78 7.09
N ASN A 213 19.21 6.07 6.94
CA ASN A 213 20.53 6.66 7.21
C ASN A 213 20.49 7.66 8.37
N SER A 214 19.61 7.44 9.36
CA SER A 214 19.42 8.36 10.48
C SER A 214 20.52 8.25 11.55
N GLY A 215 21.45 7.30 11.43
CA GLY A 215 22.47 7.00 12.44
C GLY A 215 21.96 6.15 13.60
N SER A 216 20.68 5.78 13.60
CA SER A 216 20.08 4.88 14.59
C SER A 216 18.88 4.10 14.01
N ALA A 217 18.30 3.21 14.79
CA ALA A 217 17.07 2.53 14.37
C ALA A 217 15.91 3.53 14.34
N SER A 218 15.12 3.52 13.26
CA SER A 218 13.95 4.39 13.09
C SER A 218 12.73 3.54 12.77
N ASN A 219 11.67 3.67 13.58
CA ASN A 219 10.41 2.90 13.45
C ASN A 219 10.62 1.38 13.28
N GLY A 220 11.57 0.82 14.03
CA GLY A 220 11.89 -0.60 14.02
C GLY A 220 12.81 -1.05 12.87
N VAL A 221 13.15 -0.16 11.94
CA VAL A 221 14.13 -0.42 10.87
C VAL A 221 15.53 -0.08 11.37
N PRO A 222 16.51 -1.01 11.33
CA PRO A 222 17.90 -0.72 11.71
C PRO A 222 18.54 0.39 10.87
N ASN A 223 19.56 1.05 11.41
CA ASN A 223 20.38 1.97 10.61
C ASN A 223 21.12 1.20 9.50
N ASN A 224 21.33 1.85 8.36
CA ASN A 224 21.95 1.30 7.15
C ASN A 224 21.16 0.16 6.50
N ASN A 225 19.84 0.16 6.67
CA ASN A 225 18.95 -0.80 6.04
C ASN A 225 17.96 -0.10 5.11
N CYS A 226 17.65 -0.79 4.02
CA CYS A 226 16.56 -0.45 3.12
C CYS A 226 15.24 -0.88 3.75
N TYR A 227 14.18 -0.09 3.58
CA TYR A 227 12.83 -0.44 4.02
C TYR A 227 11.82 -0.24 2.89
N TYR A 228 10.73 -1.00 2.99
CA TYR A 228 9.77 -1.13 1.90
C TYR A 228 8.34 -0.99 2.41
N TRP A 229 7.50 -0.38 1.59
CA TRP A 229 6.06 -0.34 1.79
C TRP A 229 5.33 -0.50 0.46
N VAL A 230 4.07 -0.91 0.56
CA VAL A 230 3.17 -0.94 -0.58
C VAL A 230 2.39 0.36 -0.66
N GLU A 231 2.21 0.87 -1.86
CA GLU A 231 1.21 1.90 -2.16
C GLU A 231 -0.13 1.25 -2.53
N ASP A 232 -1.14 2.09 -2.69
CA ASP A 232 -2.44 1.69 -3.22
C ASP A 232 -2.31 0.87 -4.53
N PRO A 233 -2.66 -0.44 -4.54
CA PRO A 233 -2.63 -1.29 -5.75
C PRO A 233 -3.62 -0.82 -6.83
N SER A 234 -4.46 0.18 -6.52
CA SER A 234 -5.38 0.87 -7.42
C SER A 234 -6.18 -0.06 -8.33
N PRO A 235 -6.89 -1.08 -7.78
CA PRO A 235 -7.81 -1.91 -8.54
C PRO A 235 -8.82 -1.05 -9.30
N ILE A 236 -9.09 -1.42 -10.53
CA ILE A 236 -10.12 -0.86 -11.39
C ILE A 236 -11.09 -2.00 -11.65
N ILE A 237 -12.35 -1.83 -11.27
CA ILE A 237 -13.43 -2.72 -11.70
C ILE A 237 -14.14 -2.12 -12.90
N SER A 238 -14.41 -2.98 -13.87
CA SER A 238 -15.45 -2.77 -14.87
C SER A 238 -16.49 -3.88 -14.76
N ILE A 239 -17.75 -3.49 -14.66
CA ILE A 239 -18.91 -4.38 -14.73
C ILE A 239 -19.69 -4.01 -16.00
N LYS A 240 -19.95 -4.99 -16.86
CA LYS A 240 -20.70 -4.81 -18.12
C LYS A 240 -21.86 -5.77 -18.19
#